data_AF-T0MKC6-F1
#
_entry.id   AF-T0MKC6-F1
#
_cell.length_a   1.000
_cell.length_b   1.000
_cell.length_c   1.000
_cell.angle_alpha   90.00
_cell.angle_beta   90.00
_cell.angle_gamma   90.00
#
_symmetry.space_group_name_H-M   'P 1'
#
loop_
_entity.id
_entity.type
_entity.pdbx_description
1 polymer ?
#
loop_
_entity_poly.entity_id
_entity_poly.type
_entity_poly.pdbx_seq_one_letter_code
_entity_poly.pdbx_strand_id
1 'polypeptide(L)'
;MWVLRVLVIMFLIIIIIGFSIYNSGEKVNINLFGHKYTQVPMIVVSYWVFVVGMIVSFILGITYYLKIHGELSQQKKETKRLLDELKSIRNMTLEDVEER
;
A
#
# COMPACT_ATOMS: atom_id res chain seq x y z
N MET A 1 6.16 12.51 -6.58
CA MET A 1 4.82 13.13 -6.51
C MET A 1 3.76 12.06 -6.71
N TRP A 2 2.66 12.09 -5.95
CA TRP A 2 1.59 11.09 -6.03
C TRP A 2 0.99 10.98 -7.45
N VAL A 3 0.79 12.12 -8.12
CA VAL A 3 0.25 12.19 -9.49
C VAL A 3 1.09 11.43 -10.50
N LEU A 4 2.42 11.63 -10.51
CA LEU A 4 3.31 10.95 -11.45
C LEU A 4 3.32 9.43 -11.22
N ARG A 5 3.23 8.99 -9.95
CA ARG A 5 3.11 7.56 -9.62
C ARG A 5 1.82 6.96 -10.17
N VAL A 6 0.69 7.66 -10.01
CA VAL A 6 -0.62 7.22 -10.55
C VAL A 6 -0.59 7.14 -12.07
N LEU A 7 0.01 8.14 -12.73
CA LEU A 7 0.10 8.20 -14.19
C LEU A 7 0.94 7.04 -14.75
N VAL A 8 2.09 6.74 -14.13
CA VAL A 8 2.92 5.59 -14.50
C VAL A 8 2.18 4.27 -14.31
N ILE A 9 1.47 4.09 -13.19
CA ILE A 9 0.68 2.87 -12.93
C ILE A 9 -0.42 2.72 -13.99
N MET A 10 -1.15 3.79 -14.30
CA MET A 10 -2.19 3.77 -15.32
C MET A 10 -1.64 3.39 -16.70
N PHE A 11 -0.50 3.98 -17.09
CA PHE A 11 0.16 3.66 -18.35
C PHE A 11 0.58 2.18 -18.42
N LEU A 12 1.10 1.65 -17.32
CA LEU A 12 1.51 0.26 -17.19
C LEU A 12 0.30 -0.69 -17.32
N ILE A 13 -0.84 -0.37 -16.70
CA ILE A 13 -2.09 -1.12 -16.84
C ILE A 13 -2.57 -1.13 -18.31
N ILE A 14 -2.54 0.03 -18.98
CA ILE A 14 -2.95 0.13 -20.40
C ILE A 14 -2.08 -0.76 -21.28
N ILE A 15 -0.75 -0.77 -21.07
CA ILE A 15 0.17 -1.63 -21.81
C ILE A 15 -0.14 -3.11 -21.58
N ILE A 16 -0.35 -3.53 -20.33
CA ILE A 16 -0.62 -4.94 -19.99
C ILE A 16 -1.94 -5.39 -20.62
N ILE A 17 -2.99 -4.57 -20.55
CA ILE A 17 -4.30 -4.88 -21.12
C ILE A 17 -4.19 -4.93 -22.64
N GLY A 18 -3.55 -3.93 -23.27
CA GLY A 18 -3.34 -3.90 -24.71
C GLY A 18 -2.57 -5.12 -25.21
N PHE A 19 -1.50 -5.50 -24.52
CA PHE A 19 -0.74 -6.72 -24.79
C PHE A 19 -1.62 -7.98 -24.66
N SER A 20 -2.45 -8.06 -23.62
CA SER A 20 -3.33 -9.22 -23.40
C SER A 20 -4.42 -9.35 -24.46
N ILE A 21 -5.00 -8.23 -24.93
CA ILE A 21 -6.01 -8.23 -25.99
C ILE A 21 -5.36 -8.63 -27.32
N TYR A 22 -4.23 -8.02 -27.66
CA TYR A 22 -3.51 -8.31 -28.90
C TYR A 22 -3.11 -9.78 -29.02
N ASN A 23 -2.69 -10.39 -27.90
CA ASN A 23 -2.29 -11.80 -27.84
C ASN A 23 -3.42 -12.73 -27.39
N SER A 24 -4.68 -12.30 -27.39
CA SER A 24 -5.79 -13.08 -26.80
C SER A 24 -6.04 -14.43 -27.48
N GLY A 25 -5.74 -14.56 -28.78
CA GLY A 25 -5.84 -15.80 -29.55
C GLY A 25 -4.64 -16.74 -29.42
N GLU A 26 -3.52 -16.25 -28.87
CA GLU A 26 -2.29 -17.03 -28.74
C GLU A 26 -2.41 -18.07 -27.64
N LYS A 27 -1.78 -19.23 -27.88
CA LYS A 27 -1.74 -20.34 -26.93
C LYS A 27 -0.32 -20.53 -26.44
N VAL A 28 -0.18 -20.60 -25.12
CA VAL A 28 1.11 -20.70 -24.45
C VAL A 28 1.24 -22.03 -23.71
N ASN A 29 2.48 -22.49 -23.59
CA ASN A 29 2.84 -23.62 -22.74
C ASN A 29 3.44 -23.07 -21.45
N ILE A 30 2.85 -23.42 -20.32
CA ILE A 30 3.25 -22.93 -19.00
C ILE A 30 3.67 -24.09 -18.10
N ASN A 31 4.71 -23.88 -17.31
CA ASN A 31 5.14 -24.82 -16.28
C ASN A 31 4.89 -24.17 -14.91
N LEU A 32 3.90 -24.69 -14.20
CA LEU A 32 3.49 -24.21 -12.88
C LEU A 32 3.81 -25.28 -11.86
N PHE A 33 4.75 -24.99 -10.95
CA PHE A 33 5.10 -25.88 -9.84
C PHE A 33 5.43 -27.33 -10.28
N GLY A 34 6.06 -27.49 -11.45
CA GLY A 34 6.41 -28.80 -12.01
C GLY A 34 5.32 -29.41 -12.91
N HIS A 35 4.12 -28.85 -12.94
CA HIS A 35 3.04 -29.27 -13.84
C HIS A 35 3.09 -28.48 -15.15
N LYS A 36 3.18 -29.21 -16.27
CA LYS A 36 3.15 -28.62 -17.61
C LYS A 36 1.73 -28.55 -18.12
N TYR A 37 1.25 -27.34 -18.40
CA TYR A 37 0.00 -27.10 -19.10
C TYR A 37 0.32 -26.62 -20.51
N THR A 38 -0.18 -27.33 -21.50
CA THR A 38 0.04 -27.02 -22.92
C THR A 38 -1.17 -26.36 -23.53
N GLN A 39 -0.95 -25.52 -24.55
CA GLN A 39 -2.03 -24.92 -25.35
C GLN A 39 -3.02 -24.07 -24.53
N VAL A 40 -2.53 -23.45 -23.45
CA VAL A 40 -3.37 -22.61 -22.57
C VAL A 40 -3.59 -21.26 -23.25
N PRO A 41 -4.84 -20.77 -23.36
CA PRO A 41 -5.09 -19.44 -23.90
C PRO A 41 -4.36 -18.38 -23.09
N MET A 42 -3.59 -17.51 -23.75
CA MET A 42 -2.80 -16.46 -23.08
C MET A 42 -3.67 -15.55 -22.21
N ILE A 43 -4.90 -15.27 -22.64
CA ILE A 43 -5.87 -14.47 -21.89
C ILE A 43 -6.17 -15.06 -20.49
N VAL A 44 -6.22 -16.39 -20.37
CA VAL A 44 -6.47 -17.08 -19.09
C VAL A 44 -5.27 -16.93 -18.16
N VAL A 45 -4.06 -17.03 -18.72
CA VAL A 45 -2.81 -16.85 -17.95
C VAL A 45 -2.70 -15.42 -17.45
N SER A 46 -2.89 -14.43 -18.33
CA SER A 46 -2.86 -13.00 -17.96
C SER A 46 -3.89 -12.66 -16.89
N TYR A 47 -5.11 -13.23 -16.98
CA TYR A 47 -6.15 -13.05 -15.97
C TYR A 47 -5.70 -13.54 -14.58
N TRP A 48 -5.17 -14.77 -14.49
CA TRP A 48 -4.75 -15.31 -13.20
C TRP A 48 -3.53 -14.58 -12.62
N VAL A 49 -2.58 -14.17 -13.46
CA VAL A 49 -1.45 -13.33 -13.01
C VAL A 49 -1.95 -12.01 -12.45
N PHE A 50 -2.93 -11.37 -13.10
CA PHE A 50 -3.54 -10.14 -12.61
C PHE A 50 -4.25 -10.34 -11.26
N VAL A 51 -5.05 -11.41 -11.12
CA VAL A 51 -5.74 -11.74 -9.87
C VAL A 51 -4.74 -11.96 -8.73
N VAL A 52 -3.68 -12.74 -8.95
CA VAL A 52 -2.64 -12.97 -7.94
C VAL A 52 -1.94 -11.67 -7.57
N GLY A 53 -1.57 -10.85 -8.57
CA GLY A 53 -0.96 -9.54 -8.34
C GLY A 53 -1.86 -8.61 -7.52
N MET A 54 -3.17 -8.61 -7.78
CA MET A 54 -4.15 -7.85 -7.01
C MET A 54 -4.22 -8.33 -5.56
N ILE A 55 -4.29 -9.64 -5.31
CA ILE A 55 -4.32 -10.22 -3.96
C ILE A 55 -3.06 -9.84 -3.18
N VAL A 56 -1.87 -10.01 -3.79
CA VAL A 56 -0.60 -9.65 -3.16
C VAL A 56 -0.55 -8.16 -2.82
N SER A 57 -0.96 -7.30 -3.77
CA SER A 57 -1.00 -5.85 -3.57
C SER A 57 -1.96 -5.45 -2.46
N PHE A 58 -3.11 -6.11 -2.37
CA PHE A 58 -4.11 -5.88 -1.33
C PHE A 58 -3.57 -6.25 0.06
N ILE A 59 -2.94 -7.42 0.20
CA ILE A 59 -2.32 -7.86 1.47
C ILE A 59 -1.26 -6.85 1.92
N LEU A 60 -0.34 -6.47 1.01
CA LEU A 60 0.68 -5.45 1.30
C LEU A 60 0.05 -4.11 1.69
N GLY A 61 -1.03 -3.72 1.01
CA GLY A 61 -1.80 -2.51 1.31
C GLY A 61 -2.40 -2.53 2.71
N ILE A 62 -3.01 -3.65 3.14
CA ILE A 62 -3.53 -3.82 4.49
C ILE A 62 -2.41 -3.69 5.53
N THR A 63 -1.30 -4.41 5.34
CA THR A 63 -0.18 -4.38 6.28
C THR A 63 0.37 -2.96 6.44
N TYR A 64 0.53 -2.24 5.33
CA TYR A 64 1.00 -0.85 5.33
C TYR A 64 0.01 0.09 6.00
N TYR A 65 -1.28 -0.06 5.73
CA TYR A 65 -2.34 0.73 6.36
C TYR A 65 -2.36 0.54 7.89
N LEU A 66 -2.31 -0.70 8.37
CA LEU A 66 -2.29 -1.01 9.79
C LEU A 66 -1.05 -0.42 10.48
N LYS A 67 0.12 -0.51 9.84
CA LYS A 67 1.36 0.08 10.35
C LYS A 67 1.24 1.60 10.49
N ILE A 68 0.81 2.30 9.45
CA ILE A 68 0.61 3.76 9.50
C ILE A 68 -0.40 4.13 10.58
N HIS A 69 -1.50 3.40 10.69
CA HIS A 69 -2.52 3.69 11.68
C HIS A 69 -1.98 3.55 13.11
N GLY A 70 -1.15 2.54 13.35
CA GLY A 70 -0.43 2.36 14.62
C GLY A 70 0.52 3.51 14.93
N GLU A 71 1.38 3.88 13.96
CA GLU A 71 2.32 5.01 14.09
C GLU A 71 1.59 6.33 14.36
N LEU A 72 0.49 6.59 13.65
CA LEU A 72 -0.34 7.78 13.85
C LEU A 72 -0.95 7.84 15.26
N SER A 73 -1.42 6.71 15.78
CA SER A 73 -1.98 6.63 17.14
C SER A 73 -0.92 6.88 18.21
N GLN A 74 0.28 6.33 18.03
CA GLN A 74 1.41 6.58 18.93
C GLN A 74 1.83 8.05 18.90
N GLN A 75 2.03 8.63 17.71
CA GLN A 75 2.39 10.04 17.55
C GLN A 75 1.37 10.99 18.19
N LYS A 76 0.07 10.70 18.06
CA LYS A 76 -0.99 11.48 18.74
C LYS A 76 -0.89 11.40 20.27
N LYS A 77 -0.60 10.22 20.82
CA LYS A 77 -0.42 10.04 22.27
C LYS A 77 0.82 10.80 22.78
N GLU A 78 1.94 10.71 22.07
CA GLU A 78 3.15 11.46 22.41
C GLU A 78 2.92 12.97 22.35
N THR A 79 2.25 13.44 21.30
CA THR A 79 1.90 14.87 21.16
C THR A 79 1.07 15.35 22.35
N LYS A 80 0.05 14.57 22.74
CA LYS A 80 -0.78 14.91 23.91
C LYS A 80 0.03 14.94 25.21
N ARG A 81 0.87 13.93 25.44
CA ARG A 81 1.72 13.83 26.62
C ARG A 81 2.68 15.04 26.72
N LEU A 82 3.35 15.38 25.63
CA LEU A 82 4.25 16.53 25.59
C LEU A 82 3.51 17.85 25.85
N LEU A 83 2.28 18.01 25.33
CA LEU A 83 1.45 19.17 25.62
C LEU A 83 1.04 19.25 27.10
N ASP A 84 0.69 18.11 27.71
CA ASP A 84 0.35 18.03 29.13
C ASP A 84 1.56 18.35 30.03
N GLU A 85 2.76 17.84 29.69
CA GLU A 85 4.03 18.17 30.37
C GLU A 85 4.34 19.68 30.26
N LEU A 86 4.19 20.27 29.07
CA LEU A 86 4.43 21.70 28.87
C LEU A 86 3.45 22.55 29.70
N LYS A 87 2.20 22.11 29.82
CA LYS A 87 1.17 22.77 30.61
C LYS A 87 1.47 22.67 32.11
N SER A 88 1.95 21.53 32.61
CA SER A 88 2.29 21.39 34.03
C SER A 88 3.46 22.30 34.40
N ILE A 89 4.51 22.33 33.58
CA ILE A 89 5.66 23.22 33.78
C ILE A 89 5.20 24.68 33.79
N ARG A 90 4.38 25.08 32.82
CA ARG A 90 3.85 26.46 32.78
C ARG A 90 3.07 26.82 34.04
N ASN A 91 2.24 25.90 34.54
CA ASN A 91 1.43 26.16 35.72
C ASN A 91 2.29 26.26 36.98
N MET A 92 3.31 25.42 37.16
CA MET A 92 4.25 25.52 38.28
C MET A 92 5.00 26.87 38.29
N THR A 93 5.49 27.31 37.12
CA THR A 93 6.19 28.60 37.00
C THR A 93 5.30 29.81 37.35
N LEU A 94 3.98 29.71 37.15
CA LEU A 94 3.05 30.80 37.49
C LEU A 94 2.77 30.85 38.99
N GLU A 95 2.64 29.69 39.64
CA GLU A 95 2.43 29.57 41.09
C GLU A 95 3.66 30.11 41.86
N ASP A 96 4.88 29.79 41.41
CA ASP A 96 6.14 30.32 41.97
C ASP A 96 6.29 31.85 41.86
N VAL A 97 5.62 32.48 40.88
CA VAL A 97 5.62 33.94 40.68
C VAL A 97 4.54 34.61 41.52
N GLU A 98 3.43 33.93 41.82
CA GLU A 98 2.32 34.47 42.61
C GLU A 98 2.61 34.42 44.12
N GLU A 99 3.46 33.50 44.59
CA GLU A 99 3.91 33.40 45.98
C GLU A 99 5.06 34.36 46.37
N ARG A 100 5.61 35.13 45.42
CA ARG A 100 6.69 36.12 45.65
C ARG A 100 6.18 37.55 45.60
#